data_AF-A0A3D5WIB3-F1
#
_entry.id   AF-A0A3D5WIB3-F1
#
_cell.length_a   1.000
_cell.length_b   1.000
_cell.length_c   1.000
_cell.angle_alpha   90.00
_cell.angle_beta   90.00
_cell.angle_gamma   90.00
#
_symmetry.space_group_name_H-M   'P 1'
#
loop_
_entity.id
_entity.type
_entity.pdbx_description
1 polymer ?
#
loop_
_entity_poly.entity_id
_entity_poly.type
_entity_poly.pdbx_seq_one_letter_code
_entity_poly.pdbx_strand_id
1 'polypeptide(L)'
;RDSALLLLTRSQGSSLEGAVDELIRVVTIHYRMLADAMTEKLGMEPLEESFVHWISHMQIDTFIYMITHIEKEEEALRYIQQATHYMVNGWYGMFRSLGNDRT
;
A
#
# COMPACT_ATOMS: atom_id res chain seq x y z
N ARG A 1 17.10 8.44 -7.21
CA ARG A 1 16.87 8.61 -5.75
C ARG A 1 16.59 10.07 -5.41
N ASP A 2 17.45 11.00 -5.79
CA ASP A 2 17.34 12.42 -5.41
C ASP A 2 16.07 13.11 -5.88
N SER A 3 15.61 12.85 -7.12
CA SER A 3 14.33 13.39 -7.62
C SER A 3 13.13 12.89 -6.82
N ALA A 4 13.15 11.64 -6.37
CA ALA A 4 12.10 11.09 -5.51
C ALA A 4 12.15 11.70 -4.11
N LEU A 5 13.35 11.88 -3.54
CA LEU A 5 13.51 12.57 -2.27
C LEU A 5 13.02 14.02 -2.32
N LEU A 6 13.31 14.74 -3.40
CA LEU A 6 12.81 16.10 -3.62
C LEU A 6 11.27 16.12 -3.69
N LEU A 7 10.68 15.19 -4.43
CA LEU A 7 9.22 15.04 -4.50
C LEU A 7 8.60 14.77 -3.12
N LEU A 8 9.22 13.90 -2.33
CA LEU A 8 8.68 13.46 -1.04
C LEU A 8 8.89 14.46 0.09
N THR A 9 9.97 15.25 0.05
CA THR A 9 10.37 16.08 1.21
C THR A 9 10.35 17.59 0.93
N ARG A 10 10.27 17.99 -0.35
CA ARG A 10 10.45 19.40 -0.78
C ARG A 10 9.47 19.85 -1.88
N SER A 11 8.39 19.12 -2.15
CA SER A 11 7.41 19.47 -3.20
C SER A 11 6.36 20.50 -2.77
N GLN A 12 6.24 20.82 -1.48
CA GLN A 12 5.27 21.78 -0.98
C GLN A 12 5.47 23.17 -1.61
N GLY A 13 4.39 23.79 -2.10
CA GLY A 13 4.41 25.07 -2.81
C GLY A 13 4.88 24.97 -4.27
N SER A 14 5.15 23.75 -4.77
CA SER A 14 5.46 23.50 -6.19
C SER A 14 4.24 22.93 -6.92
N SER A 15 4.31 22.84 -8.25
CA SER A 15 3.30 22.16 -9.07
C SER A 15 3.20 20.65 -8.82
N LEU A 16 4.13 20.08 -8.03
CA LEU A 16 4.15 18.67 -7.65
C LEU A 16 3.64 18.45 -6.22
N GLU A 17 3.15 19.49 -5.55
CA GLU A 17 2.43 19.36 -4.29
C GLU A 17 1.22 18.41 -4.47
N GLY A 18 1.05 17.45 -3.56
CA GLY A 18 -0.01 16.44 -3.65
C GLY A 18 0.30 15.23 -4.56
N ALA A 19 1.49 15.13 -5.14
CA ALA A 19 1.86 13.98 -5.99
C ALA A 19 1.78 12.63 -5.24
N VAL A 20 2.08 12.61 -3.94
CA VAL A 20 1.94 11.40 -3.10
C VAL A 20 0.48 11.03 -2.91
N ASP A 21 -0.40 12.00 -2.68
CA ASP A 21 -1.84 11.78 -2.54
C ASP A 21 -2.42 11.19 -3.84
N GLU A 22 -1.92 11.64 -4.99
CA GLU A 22 -2.30 11.09 -6.29
C GLU A 22 -1.84 9.63 -6.48
N LEU A 23 -0.62 9.30 -6.05
CA LEU A 23 -0.15 7.91 -6.05
C LEU A 23 -1.01 7.02 -5.15
N ILE A 24 -1.35 7.51 -3.95
CA ILE A 24 -2.24 6.80 -3.02
C ILE A 24 -3.61 6.60 -3.68
N ARG A 25 -4.17 7.61 -4.33
CA ARG A 25 -5.46 7.52 -5.03
C ARG A 25 -5.45 6.42 -6.10
N VAL A 26 -4.40 6.35 -6.91
CA VAL A 26 -4.26 5.30 -7.94
C VAL A 26 -4.17 3.91 -7.28
N VAL A 27 -3.41 3.78 -6.21
CA VAL A 27 -3.28 2.53 -5.45
C VAL A 27 -4.60 2.14 -4.76
N THR A 28 -5.39 3.11 -4.29
CA THR A 28 -6.74 2.87 -3.73
C THR A 28 -7.68 2.30 -4.77
N ILE A 29 -7.68 2.83 -6.00
CA ILE A 29 -8.48 2.27 -7.10
C ILE A 29 -8.08 0.80 -7.35
N HIS A 30 -6.78 0.52 -7.38
CA HIS A 30 -6.28 -0.84 -7.57
C HIS A 30 -6.70 -1.79 -6.44
N TYR A 31 -6.52 -1.39 -5.18
CA TYR A 31 -6.91 -2.22 -4.04
C TYR A 31 -8.41 -2.41 -3.92
N ARG A 32 -9.22 -1.41 -4.31
CA ARG A 32 -10.68 -1.55 -4.38
C ARG A 32 -11.07 -2.66 -5.35
N MET A 33 -10.51 -2.64 -6.57
CA MET A 33 -10.77 -3.70 -7.55
C MET A 33 -10.37 -5.09 -7.04
N LEU A 34 -9.22 -5.20 -6.35
CA LEU A 34 -8.77 -6.48 -5.79
C LEU A 34 -9.63 -6.95 -4.60
N ALA A 35 -10.00 -6.02 -3.71
CA ALA A 35 -10.84 -6.30 -2.56
C ALA A 35 -12.20 -6.82 -3.00
N ASP A 36 -12.85 -6.12 -3.94
CA ASP A 36 -14.18 -6.46 -4.43
C ASP A 36 -14.17 -7.85 -5.09
N ALA A 37 -13.18 -8.14 -5.94
CA ALA A 37 -13.04 -9.44 -6.58
C ALA A 37 -12.81 -10.58 -5.57
N MET A 38 -12.05 -10.31 -4.50
CA MET A 38 -11.82 -11.28 -3.43
C MET A 38 -13.07 -11.50 -2.58
N THR A 39 -13.76 -10.44 -2.16
CA THR A 39 -14.99 -10.56 -1.37
C THR A 39 -16.10 -11.25 -2.16
N GLU A 40 -16.25 -10.94 -3.45
CA GLU A 40 -17.22 -11.61 -4.33
C GLU A 40 -16.94 -13.11 -4.41
N LYS A 41 -15.69 -13.48 -4.69
CA LYS A 41 -15.27 -14.89 -4.80
C LYS A 41 -15.47 -15.67 -3.51
N LEU A 42 -15.35 -15.01 -2.36
CA LEU A 42 -15.48 -15.61 -1.03
C LEU A 42 -16.89 -15.48 -0.45
N GLY A 43 -17.84 -14.85 -1.15
CA GLY A 43 -19.20 -14.62 -0.64
C GLY A 43 -19.24 -13.72 0.60
N MET A 44 -18.31 -12.78 0.69
CA MET A 44 -18.15 -11.85 1.81
C MET A 44 -18.75 -10.48 1.47
N GLU A 45 -19.07 -9.71 2.51
CA GLU A 45 -19.43 -8.30 2.34
C GLU A 45 -18.20 -7.50 1.85
N PRO A 46 -18.41 -6.47 1.00
CA PRO A 46 -17.33 -5.59 0.57
C PRO A 46 -16.61 -4.94 1.76
N LEU A 47 -15.31 -4.74 1.62
CA LEU A 47 -14.53 -4.01 2.63
C LEU A 47 -14.88 -2.52 2.62
N GLU A 48 -14.82 -1.88 3.80
CA GLU A 48 -15.03 -0.44 3.94
C GLU A 48 -14.02 0.37 3.09
N GLU A 49 -14.48 1.47 2.49
CA GLU A 49 -13.64 2.34 1.64
C GLU A 49 -12.48 2.96 2.42
N SER A 50 -12.73 3.39 3.66
CA SER A 50 -11.71 3.89 4.58
C SER A 50 -10.59 2.87 4.79
N PHE A 51 -10.93 1.58 4.90
CA PHE A 51 -9.97 0.50 5.11
C PHE A 51 -9.15 0.21 3.85
N VAL A 52 -9.78 0.17 2.68
CA VAL A 52 -9.08 0.02 1.39
C VAL A 52 -8.12 1.20 1.14
N HIS A 53 -8.55 2.42 1.44
CA HIS A 53 -7.70 3.60 1.38
C HIS A 53 -6.51 3.49 2.35
N TRP A 54 -6.75 3.04 3.59
CA TRP A 54 -5.67 2.82 4.56
C TRP A 54 -4.62 1.80 4.11
N ILE A 55 -5.02 0.68 3.49
CA ILE A 55 -4.06 -0.29 2.90
C ILE A 55 -3.21 0.37 1.81
N SER A 56 -3.80 1.29 1.05
CA SER A 56 -3.09 2.00 -0.02
C SER A 56 -1.97 2.87 0.54
N HIS A 57 -2.22 3.55 1.66
CA HIS A 57 -1.18 4.27 2.41
C HIS A 57 -0.06 3.32 2.82
N MET A 58 -0.38 2.17 3.41
CA MET A 58 0.66 1.21 3.85
C MET A 58 1.61 0.78 2.72
N GLN A 59 1.07 0.51 1.53
CA GLN A 59 1.91 0.15 0.39
C GLN A 59 2.82 1.32 -0.02
N ILE A 60 2.27 2.53 -0.16
CA ILE A 60 3.05 3.71 -0.56
C ILE A 60 4.10 4.08 0.51
N ASP A 61 3.72 4.06 1.79
CA ASP A 61 4.60 4.35 2.92
C ASP A 61 5.80 3.40 2.99
N THR A 62 5.62 2.13 2.60
CA THR A 62 6.72 1.16 2.49
C THR A 62 7.79 1.65 1.51
N PHE A 63 7.37 2.13 0.34
CA PHE A 63 8.31 2.68 -0.66
C PHE A 63 8.91 4.02 -0.23
N ILE A 64 8.10 4.90 0.38
CA ILE A 64 8.58 6.17 0.92
C ILE A 64 9.67 5.91 1.96
N TYR A 65 9.43 5.00 2.89
CA TYR A 65 10.39 4.62 3.92
C TYR A 65 11.70 4.14 3.31
N MET A 66 11.65 3.24 2.32
CA MET A 66 12.85 2.75 1.64
C MET A 66 13.65 3.88 1.00
N ILE A 67 12.99 4.79 0.27
CA ILE A 67 13.66 5.88 -0.44
C ILE A 67 14.30 6.85 0.54
N THR A 68 13.63 7.13 1.66
CA THR A 68 14.00 8.18 2.62
C THR A 68 14.98 7.70 3.69
N HIS A 69 14.93 6.44 4.09
CA HIS A 69 15.69 5.92 5.25
C HIS A 69 16.75 4.89 4.87
N ILE A 70 16.67 4.25 3.71
CA ILE A 70 17.64 3.24 3.29
C ILE A 70 18.57 3.83 2.22
N GLU A 71 19.87 3.82 2.51
CA GLU A 71 20.88 4.37 1.60
C GLU A 71 21.38 3.33 0.60
N LYS A 72 21.56 2.08 1.04
CA LYS A 72 22.14 1.00 0.24
C LYS A 72 21.07 0.20 -0.48
N GLU A 73 21.25 0.01 -1.78
CA GLU A 73 20.31 -0.72 -2.63
C GLU A 73 20.11 -2.16 -2.16
N GLU A 74 21.18 -2.86 -1.76
CA GLU A 74 21.08 -4.25 -1.31
C GLU A 74 20.26 -4.37 -0.02
N GLU A 75 20.30 -3.36 0.84
CA GLU A 75 19.48 -3.30 2.05
C GLU A 75 18.02 -3.02 1.71
N ALA A 76 17.77 -2.11 0.76
CA ALA A 76 16.43 -1.80 0.27
C ALA A 76 15.79 -3.06 -0.35
N LEU A 77 16.55 -3.86 -1.10
CA LEU A 77 16.10 -5.13 -1.68
C LEU A 77 15.71 -6.16 -0.61
N ARG A 78 16.51 -6.31 0.45
CA ARG A 78 16.16 -7.20 1.57
C ARG A 78 14.94 -6.70 2.33
N TYR A 79 14.82 -5.39 2.52
CA TYR A 79 13.69 -4.77 3.21
C TYR A 79 12.40 -4.98 2.43
N ILE A 80 12.36 -4.65 1.12
CA ILE A 80 11.13 -4.78 0.33
C ILE A 80 10.67 -6.23 0.25
N GLN A 81 11.60 -7.18 0.18
CA GLN A 81 11.25 -8.59 0.21
C GLN A 81 10.47 -8.93 1.48
N GLN A 82 10.96 -8.54 2.65
CA GLN A 82 10.28 -8.79 3.92
C GLN A 82 8.95 -8.03 4.03
N ALA A 83 8.92 -6.76 3.64
CA ALA A 83 7.73 -5.93 3.69
C ALA A 83 6.62 -6.46 2.77
N THR A 84 6.95 -6.85 1.53
CA THR A 84 6.01 -7.48 0.60
C THR A 84 5.50 -8.81 1.15
N HIS A 85 6.39 -9.66 1.71
CA HIS A 85 5.95 -10.89 2.36
C HIS A 85 4.96 -10.61 3.50
N TYR A 86 5.21 -9.61 4.35
CA TYR A 86 4.31 -9.23 5.43
C TYR A 86 2.94 -8.77 4.88
N MET A 87 2.93 -7.85 3.91
CA MET A 87 1.69 -7.31 3.33
C MET A 87 0.85 -8.41 2.65
N VAL A 88 1.49 -9.29 1.88
CA VAL A 88 0.81 -10.40 1.18
C VAL A 88 0.22 -11.40 2.19
N ASN A 89 0.98 -11.78 3.22
CA ASN A 89 0.47 -12.68 4.26
C ASN A 89 -0.65 -12.01 5.08
N GLY A 90 -0.53 -10.72 5.38
CA GLY A 90 -1.58 -9.94 6.05
C GLY A 90 -2.87 -9.92 5.25
N TRP A 91 -2.79 -9.67 3.93
CA TRP A 91 -3.93 -9.70 3.03
C TRP A 91 -4.64 -11.05 3.04
N TYR A 92 -3.92 -12.16 2.77
CA TYR A 92 -4.52 -13.49 2.77
C TYR A 92 -5.03 -13.92 4.16
N GLY A 93 -4.30 -13.56 5.22
CA GLY A 93 -4.66 -13.84 6.60
C GLY A 93 -5.97 -13.17 7.01
N MET A 94 -6.15 -11.90 6.64
CA MET A 94 -7.38 -11.15 6.87
C MET A 94 -8.59 -11.85 6.22
N PHE A 95 -8.51 -12.17 4.93
CA PHE A 95 -9.62 -12.83 4.24
C PHE A 95 -9.91 -14.25 4.77
N ARG A 96 -8.86 -14.98 5.17
CA ARG A 96 -9.04 -16.28 5.83
C ARG A 96 -9.75 -16.15 7.18
N SER A 97 -9.36 -15.17 8.00
CA SER A 97 -9.96 -14.96 9.32
C SER A 97 -11.43 -14.54 9.19
N LEU A 98 -11.70 -13.50 8.40
CA LEU A 98 -13.05 -12.98 8.19
C LEU A 98 -13.98 -14.00 7.52
N GLY A 99 -13.44 -14.89 6.68
CA GLY A 99 -14.19 -16.00 6.10
C GLY A 99 -14.51 -17.12 7.11
N ASN A 100 -13.59 -17.41 8.03
CA ASN A 100 -13.77 -18.44 9.05
C ASN A 100 -14.70 -18.02 10.20
N ASP A 101 -14.78 -16.72 10.50
CA ASP A 101 -15.69 -16.19 11.54
C ASP A 101 -17.18 -16.29 11.15
N ARG A 102 -17.48 -16.80 9.95
CA ARG A 102 -18.84 -16.92 9.39
C ARG A 102 -19.28 -18.37 9.07
N THR A 103 -18.47 -19.37 9.43
CA THR A 103 -18.85 -20.81 9.40
C THR A 103 -19.03 -21.36 10.79
#